data_AF-A0A2W6XG40-F1
#
_entry.id   AF-A0A2W6XG40-F1
#
_cell.length_a   1.000
_cell.length_b   1.000
_cell.length_c   1.000
_cell.angle_alpha   90.00
_cell.angle_beta   90.00
_cell.angle_gamma   90.00
#
_symmetry.space_group_name_H-M   'P 1'
#
loop_
_entity.id
_entity.type
_entity.pdbx_description
1 polymer ?
#
loop_
_entity_poly.entity_id
_entity_poly.type
_entity_poly.pdbx_seq_one_letter_code
_entity_poly.pdbx_strand_id
1 'polypeptide(L)'
;MLTAAMAAVAPRALAQTQSGKITPVAARLVALKPSIFASAQSANRAYLTFLSPDRLLHNFHKAAGLQPKGAVYGGWEAQSIAGHTLGHYLSGCSLIVANTGDLLLSQRLIDTVAEMARIQAAHGDGYVGGTTLWGQTDAVDGA
;
A
#
# COMPACT_ATOMS: atom_id res chain seq x y z
N MET A 1 -2.89 -72.67 -18.44
CA MET A 1 -3.89 -71.73 -18.97
C MET A 1 -4.03 -70.58 -17.97
N LEU A 2 -3.44 -69.42 -18.25
CA LEU A 2 -3.59 -68.22 -17.40
C LEU A 2 -4.62 -67.28 -18.04
N THR A 3 -5.76 -67.11 -17.40
CA THR A 3 -6.73 -66.05 -17.71
C THR A 3 -6.30 -64.76 -17.01
N ALA A 4 -5.90 -63.76 -17.79
CA ALA A 4 -5.68 -62.40 -17.30
C ALA A 4 -7.04 -61.72 -17.08
N ALA A 5 -7.32 -61.32 -15.85
CA ALA A 5 -8.48 -60.50 -15.53
C ALA A 5 -8.19 -59.04 -15.91
N MET A 6 -8.90 -58.53 -16.92
CA MET A 6 -8.90 -57.11 -17.25
C MET A 6 -9.76 -56.36 -16.21
N ALA A 7 -9.13 -55.57 -15.35
CA ALA A 7 -9.84 -54.66 -14.46
C ALA A 7 -10.40 -53.49 -15.28
N ALA A 8 -11.72 -53.34 -15.30
CA ALA A 8 -12.38 -52.20 -15.92
C ALA A 8 -12.05 -50.92 -15.12
N VAL A 9 -11.38 -49.97 -15.76
CA VAL A 9 -11.18 -48.62 -15.20
C VAL A 9 -12.50 -47.88 -15.34
N ALA A 10 -13.20 -47.68 -14.22
CA ALA A 10 -14.41 -46.86 -14.21
C ALA A 10 -14.07 -45.42 -14.65
N PRO A 11 -14.91 -44.77 -15.45
CA PRO A 11 -14.69 -43.38 -15.82
C PRO A 11 -14.68 -42.53 -14.57
N ARG A 12 -13.59 -41.77 -14.38
CA ARG A 12 -13.48 -40.80 -13.29
C ARG A 12 -14.58 -39.78 -13.51
N ALA A 13 -15.61 -39.80 -12.65
CA ALA A 13 -16.66 -38.78 -12.67
C ALA A 13 -15.97 -37.41 -12.63
N LEU A 14 -16.14 -36.63 -13.70
CA LEU A 14 -15.72 -35.23 -13.69
C LEU A 14 -16.47 -34.59 -12.53
N ALA A 15 -15.73 -34.15 -11.51
CA ALA A 15 -16.31 -33.43 -10.40
C ALA A 15 -17.15 -32.29 -10.97
N GLN A 16 -18.45 -32.33 -10.72
CA GLN A 16 -19.34 -31.24 -11.13
C GLN A 16 -18.81 -29.96 -10.47
N THR A 17 -18.46 -28.97 -11.29
CA THR A 17 -18.10 -27.65 -10.80
C THR A 17 -19.27 -27.10 -10.00
N GLN A 18 -19.15 -27.05 -8.68
CA GLN A 18 -20.11 -26.32 -7.86
C GLN A 18 -20.04 -24.85 -8.26
N SER A 19 -21.17 -24.33 -8.78
CA SER A 19 -21.36 -22.89 -8.98
C SER A 19 -21.44 -22.22 -7.62
N GLY A 20 -20.35 -21.58 -7.20
CA GLY A 20 -20.24 -20.79 -5.97
C GLY A 20 -19.58 -19.45 -6.26
N LYS A 21 -19.91 -18.43 -5.46
CA LYS A 21 -19.21 -17.13 -5.55
C LYS A 21 -17.75 -17.33 -5.17
N ILE A 22 -16.83 -17.02 -6.08
CA ILE A 22 -15.39 -17.04 -5.82
C ILE A 22 -15.02 -15.76 -5.07
N THR A 23 -14.35 -15.90 -3.94
CA THR A 23 -13.82 -14.78 -3.15
C THR A 23 -12.30 -14.86 -3.08
N PRO A 24 -11.58 -13.71 -3.10
CA PRO A 24 -10.15 -13.71 -2.91
C PRO A 24 -9.78 -14.23 -1.52
N VAL A 25 -8.67 -14.97 -1.43
CA VAL A 25 -8.11 -15.39 -0.13
C VAL A 25 -7.49 -14.17 0.53
N ALA A 26 -7.84 -13.92 1.79
CA ALA A 26 -7.26 -12.81 2.54
C ALA A 26 -5.75 -12.97 2.68
N ALA A 27 -4.99 -11.88 2.46
CA ALA A 27 -3.53 -11.92 2.45
C ALA A 27 -2.93 -12.50 3.75
N ARG A 28 -3.51 -12.23 4.92
CA ARG A 28 -3.09 -12.81 6.21
C ARG A 28 -3.08 -14.34 6.27
N LEU A 29 -3.81 -15.01 5.37
CA LEU A 29 -3.89 -16.47 5.29
C LEU A 29 -2.87 -17.06 4.31
N VAL A 30 -2.06 -16.23 3.66
CA VAL A 30 -1.08 -16.64 2.64
C VAL A 30 0.31 -16.21 3.08
N ALA A 31 1.17 -17.20 3.34
CA ALA A 31 2.58 -16.99 3.61
C ALA A 31 3.42 -17.34 2.38
N LEU A 32 4.25 -16.39 1.92
CA LEU A 32 5.19 -16.62 0.82
C LEU A 32 6.34 -17.51 1.30
N LYS A 33 6.60 -18.59 0.56
CA LYS A 33 7.81 -19.41 0.72
C LYS A 33 9.02 -18.70 0.10
N PRO A 34 10.26 -19.10 0.46
CA PRO A 34 11.47 -18.58 -0.18
C PRO A 34 11.35 -18.60 -1.71
N SER A 35 11.33 -17.42 -2.32
CA SER A 35 11.03 -17.21 -3.75
C SER A 35 11.33 -15.76 -4.15
N ILE A 36 11.32 -15.48 -5.45
CA ILE A 36 11.44 -14.12 -5.98
C ILE A 36 10.35 -13.17 -5.44
N PHE A 37 9.17 -13.69 -5.13
CA PHE A 37 8.06 -12.90 -4.58
C PHE A 37 8.31 -12.52 -3.12
N ALA A 38 8.86 -13.45 -2.32
CA ALA A 38 9.26 -13.15 -0.95
C ALA A 38 10.39 -12.11 -0.90
N SER A 39 11.35 -12.19 -1.85
CA SER A 39 12.40 -11.18 -2.01
C SER A 39 11.82 -9.81 -2.39
N ALA A 40 10.90 -9.77 -3.35
CA ALA A 40 10.24 -8.52 -3.76
C ALA A 40 9.43 -7.88 -2.62
N GLN A 41 8.69 -8.68 -1.85
CA GLN A 41 7.96 -8.20 -0.67
C GLN A 41 8.92 -7.62 0.38
N SER A 42 10.05 -8.28 0.61
CA SER A 42 11.07 -7.82 1.57
C SER A 42 11.73 -6.51 1.14
N ALA A 43 12.05 -6.37 -0.16
CA ALA A 43 12.57 -5.14 -0.73
C ALA A 43 11.55 -3.98 -0.63
N ASN A 44 10.27 -4.26 -0.93
CA ASN A 44 9.19 -3.27 -0.78
C ASN A 44 9.05 -2.81 0.67
N ARG A 45 9.07 -3.75 1.63
CA ARG A 45 9.06 -3.43 3.07
C ARG A 45 10.23 -2.53 3.46
N ALA A 46 11.44 -2.85 2.99
CA ALA A 46 12.62 -2.06 3.27
C ALA A 46 12.48 -0.63 2.74
N TYR A 47 11.96 -0.47 1.52
CA TYR A 47 11.71 0.84 0.93
C TYR A 47 10.66 1.66 1.72
N LEU A 48 9.53 1.05 2.09
CA LEU A 48 8.52 1.69 2.94
C LEU A 48 9.06 2.07 4.33
N THR A 49 10.02 1.30 4.85
CA THR A 49 10.70 1.63 6.11
C THR A 49 11.71 2.78 5.94
N PHE A 50 12.32 2.90 4.77
CA PHE A 50 13.25 3.98 4.46
C PHE A 50 12.57 5.34 4.32
N LEU A 51 11.34 5.38 3.79
CA LEU A 51 10.57 6.62 3.65
C LEU A 51 10.21 7.23 5.01
N SER A 52 10.22 8.57 5.07
CA SER A 52 9.86 9.36 6.25
C SER A 52 8.44 9.91 6.09
N PRO A 53 7.48 9.49 6.94
CA PRO A 53 6.13 10.04 6.92
C PRO A 53 6.08 11.55 7.17
N ASP A 54 6.91 12.07 8.08
CA ASP A 54 6.97 13.52 8.38
C ASP A 54 7.35 14.36 7.16
N ARG A 55 8.21 13.83 6.29
CA ARG A 55 8.58 14.49 5.04
C ARG A 55 7.46 14.39 3.99
N LEU A 56 6.76 13.25 3.90
CA LEU A 56 5.59 13.10 3.04
C LEU A 56 4.42 14.01 3.47
N LEU A 57 4.32 14.31 4.77
CA LEU A 57 3.31 15.20 5.35
C LEU A 57 3.66 16.69 5.24
N HIS A 58 4.84 17.05 4.71
CA HIS A 58 5.31 18.44 4.69
C HIS A 58 4.28 19.44 4.13
N ASN A 59 3.77 19.17 2.94
CA ASN A 59 2.82 20.08 2.28
C ASN A 59 1.43 20.04 2.93
N PHE A 60 1.06 18.92 3.56
CA PHE A 60 -0.18 18.82 4.33
C PHE A 60 -0.13 19.75 5.56
N HIS A 61 1.01 19.80 6.25
CA HIS A 61 1.21 20.78 7.33
C HIS A 61 1.12 22.22 6.82
N LYS A 62 1.83 22.53 5.73
CA LYS A 62 1.81 23.88 5.13
C LYS A 62 0.40 24.32 4.76
N ALA A 63 -0.37 23.46 4.10
CA ALA A 63 -1.74 23.75 3.67
C ALA A 63 -2.67 24.07 4.85
N ALA A 64 -2.48 23.40 5.99
CA ALA A 64 -3.24 23.62 7.22
C ALA A 64 -2.69 24.77 8.11
N GLY A 65 -1.69 25.53 7.65
CA GLY A 65 -1.04 26.57 8.44
C GLY A 65 -0.19 26.05 9.61
N LEU A 66 0.20 24.77 9.59
CA LEU A 66 0.99 24.11 10.62
C LEU A 66 2.48 24.10 10.25
N GLN A 67 3.35 24.04 11.26
CA GLN A 67 4.79 23.87 11.04
C GLN A 67 5.11 22.45 10.57
N PRO A 68 5.80 22.27 9.43
CA PRO A 68 6.21 20.95 8.96
C PRO A 68 7.20 20.27 9.91
N LYS A 69 7.08 18.94 10.05
CA LYS A 69 7.96 18.12 10.90
C LYS A 69 9.18 17.56 10.17
N GLY A 70 9.20 17.64 8.84
CA GLY A 70 10.32 17.21 8.02
C GLY A 70 10.49 18.10 6.79
N ALA A 71 11.67 18.08 6.17
CA ALA A 71 11.89 18.78 4.90
C ALA A 71 11.10 18.12 3.76
N VAL A 72 10.60 18.93 2.82
CA VAL A 72 9.88 18.44 1.64
C VAL A 72 10.72 17.39 0.89
N TYR A 73 10.05 16.39 0.31
CA TYR A 73 10.71 15.51 -0.66
C TYR A 73 10.89 16.27 -1.98
N GLY A 74 11.97 15.96 -2.72
CA GLY A 74 12.16 16.49 -4.07
C GLY A 74 11.23 15.84 -5.09
N GLY A 75 11.50 16.10 -6.38
CA GLY A 75 10.70 15.54 -7.47
C GLY A 75 9.24 15.99 -7.38
N TRP A 76 8.32 15.08 -7.66
CA TRP A 76 6.88 15.38 -7.72
C TRP A 76 6.26 15.85 -6.39
N GLU A 77 6.86 15.52 -5.25
CA GLU A 77 6.42 16.02 -3.93
C GLU A 77 6.77 17.50 -3.70
N ALA A 78 7.61 18.09 -4.55
CA ALA A 78 7.89 19.53 -4.59
C ALA A 78 7.18 20.24 -5.77
N GLN A 79 6.30 19.54 -6.49
CA GLN A 79 5.63 20.03 -7.70
C GLN A 79 4.09 19.85 -7.59
N SER A 80 3.41 20.02 -8.72
CA SER A 80 1.95 20.00 -8.86
C SER A 80 1.18 18.83 -8.23
N ILE A 81 1.76 17.62 -8.17
CA ILE A 81 1.05 16.42 -7.67
C ILE A 81 1.42 16.04 -6.24
N ALA A 82 2.05 16.96 -5.50
CA ALA A 82 2.45 16.72 -4.13
C ALA A 82 1.34 16.13 -3.24
N GLY A 83 1.74 15.22 -2.35
CA GLY A 83 0.86 14.48 -1.46
C GLY A 83 0.32 13.16 -2.03
N HIS A 84 0.44 12.91 -3.34
CA HIS A 84 0.01 11.63 -3.93
C HIS A 84 0.80 10.44 -3.36
N THR A 85 2.10 10.64 -3.09
CA THR A 85 2.97 9.57 -2.56
C THR A 85 2.53 9.13 -1.18
N LEU A 86 2.03 10.04 -0.32
CA LEU A 86 1.53 9.68 0.99
C LEU A 86 0.36 8.69 0.91
N GLY A 87 -0.57 8.88 -0.03
CA GLY A 87 -1.69 7.95 -0.23
C GLY A 87 -1.21 6.55 -0.64
N HIS A 88 -0.25 6.47 -1.57
CA HIS A 88 0.36 5.21 -1.97
C HIS A 88 1.17 4.56 -0.85
N TYR A 89 1.89 5.36 -0.07
CA TYR A 89 2.65 4.93 1.09
C TYR A 89 1.75 4.25 2.12
N LEU A 90 0.65 4.90 2.51
CA LEU A 90 -0.33 4.35 3.45
C LEU A 90 -0.92 3.03 2.95
N SER A 91 -1.25 2.96 1.65
CA SER A 91 -1.78 1.74 1.03
C SER A 91 -0.75 0.61 1.05
N GLY A 92 0.51 0.88 0.67
CA GLY A 92 1.59 -0.10 0.67
C GLY A 92 1.89 -0.63 2.08
N CYS A 93 2.00 0.27 3.06
CA CYS A 93 2.16 -0.12 4.47
C CYS A 93 0.99 -0.97 4.96
N SER A 94 -0.25 -0.58 4.66
CA SER A 94 -1.45 -1.31 5.07
C SER A 94 -1.48 -2.73 4.52
N LEU A 95 -1.10 -2.92 3.26
CA LEU A 95 -1.03 -4.24 2.63
C LEU A 95 0.02 -5.14 3.28
N ILE A 96 1.19 -4.60 3.63
CA ILE A 96 2.22 -5.37 4.36
C ILE A 96 1.71 -5.74 5.75
N VAL A 97 1.20 -4.77 6.52
CA VAL A 97 0.66 -5.01 7.87
C VAL A 97 -0.46 -6.04 7.85
N ALA A 98 -1.37 -5.96 6.88
CA ALA A 98 -2.45 -6.92 6.72
C ALA A 98 -1.97 -8.34 6.35
N ASN A 99 -0.80 -8.49 5.73
CA ASN A 99 -0.23 -9.81 5.40
C ASN A 99 0.65 -10.38 6.51
N THR A 100 1.50 -9.56 7.13
CA THR A 100 2.59 -10.03 8.00
C THR A 100 2.44 -9.61 9.47
N GLY A 101 1.55 -8.67 9.78
CA GLY A 101 1.44 -8.09 11.12
C GLY A 101 2.60 -7.18 11.50
N ASP A 102 3.25 -6.54 10.52
CA ASP A 102 4.45 -5.72 10.75
C ASP A 102 4.22 -4.58 11.77
N LEU A 103 4.82 -4.70 12.95
CA LEU A 103 4.60 -3.74 14.04
C LEU A 103 5.17 -2.35 13.76
N LEU A 104 6.29 -2.26 13.04
CA LEU A 104 6.91 -0.96 12.73
C LEU A 104 6.05 -0.17 11.75
N LEU A 105 5.62 -0.82 10.66
CA LEU A 105 4.73 -0.18 9.69
C LEU A 105 3.34 0.07 10.28
N SER A 106 2.86 -0.80 11.18
CA SER A 106 1.61 -0.56 11.92
C SER A 106 1.70 0.70 12.77
N GLN A 107 2.79 0.88 13.52
CA GLN A 107 2.98 2.10 14.32
C GLN A 107 3.05 3.34 13.42
N ARG A 108 3.79 3.27 12.31
CA ARG A 108 3.86 4.38 11.34
C ARG A 108 2.50 4.72 10.75
N LEU A 109 1.66 3.73 10.43
CA LEU A 109 0.30 3.98 9.96
C LEU A 109 -0.53 4.73 11.02
N ILE A 110 -0.50 4.26 12.27
CA ILE A 110 -1.20 4.88 13.39
C ILE A 110 -0.76 6.33 13.55
N ASP A 111 0.54 6.58 13.61
CA ASP A 111 1.10 7.92 13.82
C ASP A 111 0.78 8.85 12.63
N THR A 112 0.90 8.34 11.41
CA THR A 112 0.62 9.12 10.18
C THR A 112 -0.85 9.49 10.10
N VAL A 113 -1.76 8.56 10.39
CA VAL A 113 -3.21 8.82 10.38
C VAL A 113 -3.60 9.77 11.51
N ALA A 114 -3.00 9.65 12.71
CA ALA A 114 -3.20 10.60 13.79
C ALA A 114 -2.73 12.02 13.42
N GLU A 115 -1.59 12.13 12.74
CA GLU A 115 -1.09 13.41 12.25
C GLU A 115 -1.99 14.00 11.15
N MET A 116 -2.49 13.17 10.24
CA MET A 116 -3.49 13.59 9.25
C MET A 116 -4.78 14.08 9.91
N ALA A 117 -5.25 13.45 10.99
CA ALA A 117 -6.40 13.92 11.75
C ALA A 117 -6.13 15.29 12.39
N ARG A 118 -4.91 15.54 12.89
CA ARG A 118 -4.49 16.87 13.38
C ARG A 118 -4.51 17.93 12.29
N ILE A 119 -4.02 17.59 11.09
CA ILE A 119 -4.04 18.46 9.90
C ILE A 119 -5.49 18.77 9.50
N GLN A 120 -6.34 17.75 9.39
CA GLN A 120 -7.74 17.89 9.01
C GLN A 120 -8.52 18.76 10.03
N ALA A 121 -8.24 18.60 11.32
CA ALA A 121 -8.82 19.43 12.37
C ALA A 121 -8.39 20.90 12.28
N ALA A 122 -7.14 21.17 11.86
CA ALA A 122 -6.66 22.53 11.65
C ALA A 122 -7.30 23.21 10.43
N HIS A 123 -7.70 22.45 9.41
CA HIS A 123 -8.54 22.97 8.33
C HIS A 123 -9.99 23.25 8.79
N GLY A 124 -10.58 22.34 9.56
CA GLY A 124 -11.93 22.51 10.14
C GLY A 124 -13.10 22.21 9.19
N ASP A 125 -12.82 21.86 7.93
CA ASP A 125 -13.82 21.59 6.88
C ASP A 125 -13.77 20.14 6.36
N GLY A 126 -12.89 19.30 6.94
CA GLY A 126 -12.65 17.93 6.49
C GLY A 126 -11.60 17.79 5.38
N TYR A 127 -11.02 18.89 4.89
CA TYR A 127 -9.93 18.83 3.91
C TYR A 127 -8.66 18.24 4.52
N VAL A 128 -8.03 17.33 3.78
CA VAL A 128 -6.70 16.80 4.08
C VAL A 128 -6.01 16.49 2.75
N GLY A 129 -5.04 17.33 2.39
CA GLY A 129 -4.36 17.22 1.11
C GLY A 129 -3.03 17.97 1.12
N GLY A 130 -2.06 17.46 0.38
CA GLY A 130 -0.73 18.05 0.22
C GLY A 130 -0.54 18.78 -1.11
N THR A 131 -1.59 18.93 -1.92
CA THR A 131 -1.52 19.53 -3.24
C THR A 131 -1.16 21.01 -3.14
N THR A 132 -0.17 21.44 -3.91
CA THR A 132 0.44 22.78 -3.85
C THR A 132 -0.07 23.74 -4.94
N LEU A 133 -1.04 23.30 -5.76
CA LEU A 133 -1.60 24.11 -6.84
C LEU A 133 -2.67 25.10 -6.35
N TRP A 134 -2.21 26.30 -6.01
CA TRP A 134 -2.93 27.54 -6.31
C TRP A 134 -1.92 28.56 -6.85
N GLY A 135 -1.87 28.73 -8.18
CA GLY A 135 -1.12 29.80 -8.85
C GLY A 135 0.34 29.53 -9.24
N GLN A 136 0.81 28.27 -9.30
CA GLN A 136 2.13 27.95 -9.84
C GLN A 136 2.07 27.74 -11.36
N THR A 137 2.97 28.41 -12.10
CA THR A 137 3.31 28.10 -13.49
C THR A 137 4.61 27.31 -13.48
N ASP A 138 4.52 26.01 -13.20
CA ASP A 138 5.70 25.15 -13.30
C ASP A 138 6.14 25.16 -14.78
N ALA A 139 7.40 25.53 -15.04
CA ALA A 139 7.99 25.23 -16.34
C ALA A 139 7.94 23.71 -16.51
N VAL A 140 7.39 23.26 -17.64
CA VAL A 140 7.21 21.83 -17.94
C VAL A 140 8.56 21.23 -18.30
N ASP A 141 9.46 21.19 -17.33
CA ASP A 141 10.81 20.71 -17.51
C ASP A 141 10.81 19.29 -16.94
N GLY A 142 10.15 18.40 -17.67
CA GLY A 142 10.22 16.97 -17.44
C GLY A 142 11.61 16.46 -17.83
N ALA A 143 12.55 16.45 -16.87
CA ALA A 143 13.81 15.73 -16.97
C ALA A 143 14.31 15.33 -15.57
#